data_AF-H6SPV6-F1
#
_entry.id   AF-H6SPV6-F1
#
_cell.length_a   1.000
_cell.length_b   1.000
_cell.length_c   1.000
_cell.angle_alpha   90.00
_cell.angle_beta   90.00
_cell.angle_gamma   90.00
#
_symmetry.space_group_name_H-M   'P 1'
#
loop_
_entity.id
_entity.type
_entity.pdbx_description
1 polymer ?
#
loop_
_entity_poly.entity_id
_entity_poly.type
_entity_poly.pdbx_seq_one_letter_code
_entity_poly.pdbx_strand_id
1 'polypeptide(L)' 'MDRETVILALDQGTTSTRALVFDAQGRTLATAQRELSQLYPQDGWVEQNPDDL' A
#
# COMPACT_ATOMS: atom_id res chain seq x y z
N MET A 1 11.37 -28.14 -2.26
CA MET A 1 10.60 -27.17 -1.47
C MET A 1 9.34 -26.88 -2.24
N ASP A 2 8.19 -27.18 -1.65
CA ASP A 2 6.92 -26.84 -2.26
C ASP A 2 6.76 -25.31 -2.26
N ARG A 3 6.32 -24.74 -3.38
CA ARG A 3 6.06 -23.29 -3.45
C ARG A 3 4.62 -23.06 -3.06
N GLU A 4 4.42 -22.43 -1.91
CA GLU A 4 3.08 -22.04 -1.48
C GLU A 4 2.62 -20.80 -2.27
N THR A 5 1.47 -20.91 -2.92
CA THR A 5 0.85 -19.79 -3.63
C THR A 5 0.21 -18.85 -2.61
N VAL A 6 0.54 -17.57 -2.71
CA VAL A 6 0.03 -16.51 -1.84
C VAL A 6 -0.60 -15.40 -2.66
N ILE A 7 -1.44 -14.59 -2.03
CA ILE A 7 -2.02 -13.38 -2.64
C ILE A 7 -1.30 -12.17 -2.06
N LEU A 8 -0.76 -11.32 -2.93
CA LEU A 8 -0.28 -9.98 -2.57
C LEU A 8 -1.41 -8.97 -2.85
N ALA A 9 -1.87 -8.29 -1.81
CA ALA A 9 -2.74 -7.13 -1.94
C ALA A 9 -1.92 -5.85 -1.81
N LEU A 10 -2.09 -4.94 -2.75
CA LEU A 10 -1.59 -3.58 -2.68
C LEU A 10 -2.77 -2.64 -2.44
N ASP A 11 -2.66 -1.82 -1.40
CA ASP A 11 -3.66 -0.82 -1.02
C ASP A 11 -2.98 0.56 -1.05
N GLN A 12 -3.22 1.28 -2.14
CA GLN A 12 -2.71 2.63 -2.36
C GLN A 12 -3.71 3.62 -1.76
N GLY A 13 -3.43 4.09 -0.55
CA GLY A 13 -4.23 5.06 0.17
C GLY A 13 -3.78 6.50 -0.09
N THR A 14 -4.50 7.45 0.49
CA THR A 14 -4.15 8.88 0.37
C THR A 14 -2.97 9.29 1.26
N THR A 15 -2.74 8.59 2.37
CA THR A 15 -1.67 8.89 3.34
C THR A 15 -0.57 7.85 3.36
N SER A 16 -0.80 6.67 2.80
CA SER A 16 0.18 5.58 2.78
C SER A 16 -0.16 4.53 1.73
N THR A 17 0.87 3.83 1.25
CA THR A 17 0.73 2.59 0.47
C THR A 17 1.00 1.40 1.40
N ARG A 18 0.13 0.40 1.37
CA ARG A 18 0.26 -0.84 2.14
C ARG A 18 0.37 -2.05 1.22
N ALA A 19 1.17 -3.02 1.63
CA ALA A 19 1.32 -4.32 1.00
C ALA A 19 1.01 -5.41 2.02
N LEU A 20 0.09 -6.31 1.70
CA LEU A 20 -0.31 -7.42 2.55
C LEU A 20 -0.18 -8.74 1.80
N VAL A 21 0.40 -9.75 2.42
CA VAL A 21 0.46 -11.11 1.88
C VAL A 21 -0.53 -11.98 2.63
N PHE A 22 -1.38 -12.69 1.90
CA PHE A 22 -2.36 -13.62 2.45
C PHE A 22 -2.08 -15.05 1.98
N ASP A 23 -2.33 -16.01 2.86
CA ASP A 23 -2.42 -17.41 2.46
C ASP A 23 -3.78 -17.77 1.84
N ALA A 24 -3.93 -19.02 1.41
CA ALA A 24 -5.14 -19.53 0.79
C ALA A 24 -6.36 -19.57 1.74
N GLN A 25 -6.18 -19.39 3.05
CA GLN A 25 -7.26 -19.27 4.04
C GLN A 25 -7.57 -17.81 4.38
N GLY A 26 -6.90 -16.85 3.74
CA GLY A 26 -7.07 -15.42 3.98
C GLY A 26 -6.38 -14.91 5.25
N ARG A 27 -5.47 -15.70 5.86
CA ARG A 27 -4.68 -15.22 7.00
C ARG A 27 -3.54 -14.34 6.50
N THR A 28 -3.30 -13.22 7.17
CA THR A 28 -2.18 -12.33 6.86
C THR A 28 -0.86 -13.00 7.27
N LEU A 29 -0.01 -13.26 6.28
CA LEU A 29 1.34 -13.79 6.45
C LEU A 29 2.38 -12.68 6.64
N ALA A 30 2.20 -11.54 5.97
CA ALA A 30 3.11 -10.40 6.06
C ALA A 30 2.39 -9.08 5.78
N THR A 31 2.95 -8.00 6.30
CA THR A 31 2.46 -6.64 6.12
C THR A 31 3.65 -5.69 6.01
N ALA A 32 3.55 -4.72 5.11
CA ALA A 32 4.44 -3.58 5.01
C ALA A 32 3.64 -2.32 4.68
N GLN A 33 4.14 -1.17 5.13
CA GLN A 33 3.52 0.13 4.89
C GLN A 33 4.60 1.17 4.62
N ARG A 34 4.30 2.10 3.70
CA ARG A 34 5.09 3.30 3.45
C ARG A 34 4.16 4.52 3.47
N GLU A 35 4.51 5.54 4.24
CA GLU A 35 3.79 6.82 4.23
C GLU A 35 4.00 7.55 2.91
N LEU A 36 2.98 8.32 2.51
CA LEU A 36 3.00 9.16 1.32
C LEU A 36 2.95 10.63 1.74
N SER A 37 3.76 11.45 1.08
CA SER A 37 3.69 12.89 1.26
C SER A 37 2.48 13.47 0.55
N GLN A 38 1.77 14.38 1.22
CA GLN A 38 0.73 15.19 0.61
C GLN A 38 1.25 16.61 0.38
N LEU A 39 0.88 17.18 -0.77
CA LEU A 39 1.24 18.53 -1.15
C LEU A 39 0.02 19.45 -1.00
N TYR A 40 0.24 20.61 -0.38
CA TYR A 40 -0.79 21.63 -0.15
C TYR A 40 -0.33 22.98 -0.76
N PRO A 41 -0.30 23.11 -2.10
CA PRO A 41 0.24 24.31 -2.75
C PRO A 41 -0.66 25.55 -2.57
N GLN A 42 -1.96 25.36 -2.34
CA GLN A 42 -2.96 26.41 -2.16
C GLN A 42 -4.04 25.98 -1.16
N ASP A 43 -4.75 26.95 -0.59
CA ASP A 43 -5.86 26.68 0.33
C ASP A 43 -6.94 25.82 -0.34
N GLY A 44 -7.27 24.69 0.30
CA GLY A 44 -8.26 23.74 -0.18
C GLY A 44 -7.72 22.73 -1.21
N TRP A 45 -6.46 22.83 -1.64
CA TRP A 45 -5.85 21.87 -2.57
C TRP A 45 -5.14 20.75 -1.82
N VAL A 46 -5.28 19.53 -2.31
CA VAL A 46 -4.57 18.35 -1.82
C VAL A 46 -4.09 17.56 -3.02
N GLU A 47 -2.78 17.51 -3.21
CA GLU A 47 -2.13 16.85 -4.35
C GLU A 47 -1.15 15.76 -3.88
N GLN A 48 -0.89 14.79 -4.76
CA GLN A 48 0.12 13.76 -4.58
C GLN A 48 1.04 13.74 -5.80
N ASN A 49 2.34 13.55 -5.58
CA ASN A 49 3.29 13.35 -6.67
C ASN A 49 3.20 11.89 -7.18
N PRO A 50 2.87 11.65 -8.47
CA PRO A 50 2.72 10.30 -9.00
C PRO A 50 4.00 9.43 -8.90
N ASP A 51 5.18 10.05 -8.93
CA ASP A 51 6.45 9.31 -8.86
C ASP A 51 6.71 8.74 -7.44
N ASP A 52 6.01 9.25 -6.42
CA ASP A 52 6.11 8.79 -5.03
C ASP A 52 5.09 7.67 -4.69
N LEU A 53 4.16 7.38 -5.60
CA LEU A 53 3.05 6.43 -5.40
C LEU A 53 3.41 4.96 -5.65
#